data_AF-A0A329CYR7-F1
#
_entry.id   AF-A0A329CYR7-F1
#
_cell.length_a   1.000
_cell.length_b   1.000
_cell.length_c   1.000
_cell.angle_alpha   90.00
_cell.angle_beta   90.00
_cell.angle_gamma   90.00
#
_symmetry.space_group_name_H-M   'P 1'
#
loop_
_entity.id
_entity.type
_entity.pdbx_description
1 polymer ?
#
loop_
_entity_poly.entity_id
_entity_poly.type
_entity_poly.pdbx_seq_one_letter_code
_entity_poly.pdbx_strand_id
1 'polypeptide(L)' 'MELWIQPCAACANLHGQPSLADPHDALLLDSVDWKEGQRAAETYTCAQCSGVLSRVLSGKPARQLWTLMNAGQH' A
#
# COMPACT_ATOMS: atom_id res chain seq x y z
N MET A 1 5.15 -22.99 -6.42
CA MET A 1 6.41 -22.29 -6.13
C MET A 1 5.98 -20.91 -5.66
N GLU A 2 5.93 -20.73 -4.35
CA GLU A 2 5.32 -19.55 -3.76
C GLU A 2 6.43 -18.50 -3.69
N LEU A 3 6.31 -17.47 -4.52
CA LEU A 3 7.24 -16.36 -4.53
C LEU A 3 7.05 -15.63 -3.20
N TRP A 4 7.83 -16.01 -2.19
CA TRP A 4 7.90 -15.28 -0.94
C TRP A 4 8.53 -13.92 -1.23
N ILE A 5 7.68 -12.93 -1.46
CA ILE A 5 8.14 -11.56 -1.63
C ILE A 5 8.51 -11.04 -0.25
N GLN A 6 9.80 -11.01 0.05
CA GLN A 6 10.29 -10.30 1.22
C GLN A 6 10.18 -8.80 0.93
N PRO A 7 9.40 -8.02 1.71
CA PRO A 7 9.33 -6.58 1.49
C PRO A 7 10.68 -5.94 1.79
N CYS A 8 11.03 -4.90 1.03
CA CYS A 8 12.15 -4.06 1.41
C CYS A 8 11.85 -3.33 2.73
N ALA A 9 12.89 -2.87 3.42
CA ALA A 9 12.74 -2.18 4.71
C ALA A 9 11.78 -0.98 4.65
N ALA A 10 11.77 -0.25 3.53
CA ALA A 10 10.86 0.88 3.34
C ALA A 10 9.39 0.44 3.26
N CYS A 11 9.06 -0.60 2.49
CA CYS A 11 7.72 -1.18 2.44
C CYS A 11 7.27 -1.74 3.80
N ALA A 12 8.18 -2.43 4.50
CA ALA A 12 7.91 -2.99 5.82
C ALA A 12 7.64 -1.89 6.86
N ASN A 13 8.39 -0.79 6.81
CA ASN A 13 8.19 0.36 7.71
C ASN A 13 6.93 1.15 7.40
N LEU A 14 6.54 1.23 6.13
CA LEU A 14 5.33 1.93 5.70
C LEU A 14 4.05 1.16 6.09
N HIS A 15 4.12 -0.17 6.16
CA HIS A 15 3.00 -0.99 6.60
C HIS A 15 2.50 -0.59 8.01
N GLY A 16 1.19 -0.36 8.14
CA GLY A 16 0.56 0.06 9.39
C GLY A 16 0.67 1.55 9.70
N GLN A 17 1.38 2.34 8.89
CA GLN A 17 1.42 3.79 9.03
C GLN A 17 0.11 4.44 8.59
N PRO A 18 -0.22 5.66 9.09
CA PRO A 18 -1.33 6.45 8.57
C PRO A 18 -1.24 6.66 7.05
N SER A 19 -2.37 6.67 6.34
CA SER A 19 -2.40 6.81 4.87
C SER A 19 -1.90 8.17 4.36
N LEU A 20 -1.85 9.17 5.25
CA LEU A 20 -1.25 10.47 5.00
C LEU A 20 0.28 10.44 4.98
N ALA A 21 0.92 9.39 5.49
CA ALA A 21 2.36 9.20 5.33
C ALA A 21 2.68 9.09 3.83
N ASP A 22 3.69 9.82 3.39
CA ASP A 22 4.09 9.84 1.99
C ASP A 22 4.59 8.46 1.54
N PRO A 23 4.29 8.06 0.29
CA PRO A 23 4.92 6.89 -0.30
C PRO A 23 6.42 7.13 -0.43
N HIS A 24 7.23 6.08 -0.24
CA HIS A 24 8.65 6.16 -0.54
C HIS A 24 8.91 6.09 -2.05
N ASP A 25 10.08 6.55 -2.50
CA ASP A 25 10.39 6.79 -3.92
C ASP A 25 10.22 5.58 -4.85
N ALA A 26 10.42 4.36 -4.32
CA ALA A 26 10.25 3.13 -5.10
C ALA A 26 8.78 2.68 -5.29
N LEU A 27 7.78 3.36 -4.70
CA LEU A 27 6.36 3.03 -4.89
C LEU A 27 5.78 3.76 -6.11
N LEU A 28 5.32 2.96 -7.07
CA LEU A 28 4.65 3.45 -8.26
C LEU A 28 3.14 3.26 -8.10
N LEU A 29 2.36 4.32 -8.31
CA LEU A 29 0.90 4.24 -8.25
C LEU A 29 0.40 3.37 -9.41
N ASP A 30 -0.30 2.29 -9.07
CA ASP A 30 -0.84 1.32 -10.02
C ASP A 30 -2.30 1.62 -10.34
N SER A 31 -3.12 1.82 -9.31
CA SER A 31 -4.55 2.08 -9.47
C SER A 31 -5.11 2.95 -8.35
N VAL A 32 -6.24 3.60 -8.65
CA VAL A 32 -6.97 4.45 -7.72
C VAL A 32 -8.41 3.99 -7.68
N ASP A 33 -8.90 3.65 -6.50
CA ASP A 33 -10.31 3.39 -6.25
C ASP A 33 -11.03 4.69 -5.94
N TRP A 34 -12.17 4.89 -6.59
CA TRP A 34 -12.98 6.10 -6.43
C TRP A 34 -14.31 5.77 -5.79
N LYS A 35 -14.73 6.62 -4.84
CA LYS A 35 -16.06 6.57 -4.24
C LYS A 35 -16.65 7.97 -4.24
N GLU A 36 -17.82 8.13 -4.85
CA GLU A 36 -18.55 9.41 -4.88
C GLU A 36 -17.70 10.58 -5.41
N GLY A 37 -16.82 10.31 -6.39
CA GLY A 37 -15.93 11.32 -6.98
C GLY A 37 -14.68 11.64 -6.15
N GLN A 38 -14.46 10.97 -5.03
CA GLN A 38 -13.27 11.11 -4.19
C GLN A 38 -12.40 9.86 -4.25
N ARG A 39 -11.07 10.01 -4.07
CA ARG A 39 -10.17 8.87 -3.96
C ARG A 39 -10.44 8.14 -2.65
N ALA A 40 -10.91 6.91 -2.77
CA ALA A 40 -11.25 6.06 -1.64
C ALA A 40 -10.03 5.27 -1.16
N ALA A 41 -9.25 4.75 -2.10
CA ALA A 41 -8.01 4.05 -1.85
C ALA A 41 -7.08 4.18 -3.06
N GLU A 42 -5.80 3.92 -2.82
CA GLU A 42 -4.77 3.90 -3.85
C GLU A 42 -3.93 2.64 -3.67
N THR A 43 -3.58 2.01 -4.78
CA THR A 43 -2.76 0.80 -4.81
C THR A 43 -1.46 1.11 -5.54
N TYR A 44 -0.36 0.63 -4.98
CA TYR A 44 0.99 0.89 -5.42
C TYR A 44 1.76 -0.41 -5.56
N THR A 45 2.66 -0.44 -6.54
CA THR A 45 3.64 -1.52 -6.70
C THR A 45 5.04 -0.97 -6.46
N CYS A 46 5.79 -1.62 -5.58
CA CYS A 46 7.17 -1.27 -5.29
C CYS A 46 8.09 -1.80 -6.39
N ALA A 47 8.81 -0.92 -7.09
CA ALA A 47 9.74 -1.30 -8.14
C ALA A 47 10.99 -2.05 -7.60
N GLN A 48 11.28 -1.95 -6.30
CA GLN A 48 12.45 -2.58 -5.69
C GLN A 48 12.20 -4.02 -5.25
N CYS A 49 11.06 -4.29 -4.62
CA CYS A 49 10.74 -5.62 -4.06
C CYS A 49 9.50 -6.26 -4.68
N SER A 50 8.83 -5.59 -5.63
CA SER A 50 7.55 -6.03 -6.20
C SER A 50 6.43 -6.20 -5.16
N GLY A 51 6.56 -5.54 -4.00
CA GLY A 51 5.54 -5.48 -2.97
C GLY A 51 4.35 -4.64 -3.42
N VAL A 52 3.13 -5.09 -3.16
CA VAL A 52 1.89 -4.37 -3.46
C VAL A 52 1.39 -3.75 -2.16
N LEU A 53 1.31 -2.42 -2.12
CA LEU A 53 0.79 -1.69 -0.98
C LEU A 53 -0.48 -0.97 -1.38
N SER A 54 -1.45 -0.92 -0.48
CA SER A 54 -2.64 -0.09 -0.62
C SER A 54 -2.72 0.90 0.54
N ARG A 55 -3.18 2.12 0.27
CA ARG A 55 -3.57 3.06 1.32
C ARG A 55 -5.05 3.41 1.19
N VAL A 56 -5.73 3.40 2.33
CA VAL A 56 -7.14 3.81 2.41
C VAL A 56 -7.20 5.30 2.73
N LEU A 57 -7.86 6.07 1.87
CA LEU A 57 -7.96 7.52 1.96
C LEU A 57 -9.33 7.99 2.46
N SER A 58 -10.35 7.13 2.44
CA SER A 58 -11.71 7.46 2.86
C SER A 58 -12.25 6.47 3.90
N GLY A 59 -13.16 6.93 4.75
CA GLY A 59 -13.81 6.10 5.79
C GLY A 59 -13.33 6.41 7.20
N LYS A 60 -13.36 5.41 8.10
CA LYS A 60 -12.98 5.60 9.51
C LYS A 60 -11.48 5.90 9.61
N PRO A 61 -11.04 6.94 10.33
CA PRO A 61 -9.62 7.30 10.45
C PRO A 61 -8.72 6.16 10.94
N ALA A 62 -9.22 5.33 11.87
CA ALA A 62 -8.50 4.16 12.36
C ALA A 62 -8.22 3.07 11.29
N ARG A 63 -8.86 3.17 10.12
CA ARG A 63 -8.67 2.26 8.97
C ARG A 63 -7.92 2.92 7.81
N GLN A 64 -7.60 4.21 7.91
CA GLN A 64 -6.85 4.96 6.92
C GLN A 64 -5.36 4.69 7.13
N LEU A 65 -4.94 3.47 6.81
CA LEU A 65 -3.58 2.98 6.98
C LEU A 65 -3.02 2.45 5.66
N TRP A 66 -1.70 2.41 5.58
CA TRP A 66 -0.97 1.64 4.59
C TRP A 66 -1.02 0.15 4.92
N THR A 67 -1.42 -0.66 3.96
CA THR A 67 -1.53 -2.12 4.06
C THR A 67 -0.70 -2.78 2.98
N LEU A 68 0.12 -3.75 3.33
CA LEU A 68 1.00 -4.48 2.43
C LEU A 68 0.26 -5.77 2.05
N MET A 69 -0.23 -5.82 0.83
CA MET A 69 -1.23 -6.79 0.38
C MET A 69 -0.62 -8.16 0.08
N ASN A 70 0.66 -8.21 -0.30
CA ASN A 70 1.31 -9.44 -0.78
C ASN A 70 2.47 -9.94 0.10
N ALA A 71 2.63 -9.43 1.34
CA ALA A 71 3.64 -9.93 2.27
C ALA A 71 3.30 -11.28 2.93
N GLY A 72 2.15 -11.86 2.61
CA GLY A 72 1.72 -13.14 3.18
C GLY A 72 0.27 -13.45 2.87
N GLN A 73 -0.17 -13.31 1.62
CA GLN A 73 -1.42 -13.95 1.22
C GLN A 73 -1.20 -15.46 1.20
N HIS A 74 -1.50 -16.09 2.34
CA HIS A 74 -1.70 -17.53 2.53
C HIS A 74 -2.83 -17.74 3.52
#